data_AF-A0A4U0GXM6-F1
#
_entry.id   AF-A0A4U0GXM6-F1
#
_cell.length_a   1.000
_cell.length_b   1.000
_cell.length_c   1.000
_cell.angle_alpha   90.00
_cell.angle_beta   90.00
_cell.angle_gamma   90.00
#
_symmetry.space_group_name_H-M   'P 1'
#
loop_
_entity.id
_entity.type
_entity.pdbx_description
1 polymer ?
#
loop_
_entity_poly.entity_id
_entity_poly.type
_entity_poly.pdbx_seq_one_letter_code
_entity_poly.pdbx_strand_id
1 'polypeptide(L)'
;MNAPKLEKGKCSILIAEYATGHVFKKDLTLFRKGDSAGDTYQLFENFYDAENFVLNFIKSKPEFECSIYDHYGEHLKTYDITGKRKFTKNGQE
;
A
#
# COMPACT_ATOMS: atom_id res chain seq x y z
N MET A 1 2.57 10.10 6.91
CA MET A 1 3.39 9.94 5.69
C MET A 1 2.50 10.20 4.50
N ASN A 2 3.03 10.81 3.44
CA ASN A 2 2.28 11.04 2.21
C ASN A 2 2.86 10.12 1.12
N ALA A 3 1.99 9.56 0.29
CA ALA A 3 2.43 8.81 -0.88
C ALA A 3 3.20 9.73 -1.83
N PRO A 4 4.23 9.22 -2.52
CA PRO A 4 5.02 10.02 -3.44
C PRO A 4 4.19 10.45 -4.64
N LYS A 5 4.46 11.64 -5.18
CA LYS A 5 3.99 12.03 -6.52
C LYS A 5 4.84 11.30 -7.56
N LEU A 6 4.18 10.73 -8.57
CA LEU A 6 4.80 9.94 -9.62
C LEU A 6 4.45 10.48 -11.01
N GLU A 7 5.06 9.90 -12.04
CA GLU A 7 4.63 10.13 -13.41
C GLU A 7 3.24 9.55 -13.67
N LYS A 8 2.49 10.19 -14.56
CA LYS A 8 1.11 9.81 -14.87
C LYS A 8 1.02 8.33 -15.28
N GLY A 9 0.08 7.61 -14.67
CA GLY A 9 -0.17 6.19 -14.93
C GLY A 9 0.56 5.26 -13.98
N LYS A 10 1.63 5.71 -13.32
CA LYS A 10 2.35 4.93 -12.30
C LYS A 10 1.56 4.84 -11.00
N CYS A 11 1.88 3.83 -10.21
CA CYS A 11 1.28 3.62 -8.89
C CYS A 11 2.37 3.36 -7.86
N SER A 12 2.03 3.57 -6.59
CA SER A 12 2.85 3.13 -5.46
C SER A 12 2.05 2.26 -4.51
N ILE A 13 2.75 1.40 -3.78
CA ILE A 13 2.18 0.48 -2.82
C ILE A 13 2.85 0.70 -1.47
N LEU A 14 2.03 0.78 -0.43
CA LEU A 14 2.44 0.78 0.97
C LEU A 14 2.06 -0.55 1.59
N ILE A 15 3.00 -1.18 2.30
CA ILE A 15 2.79 -2.43 3.03
C ILE A 15 2.68 -2.11 4.52
N ALA A 16 1.66 -2.66 5.18
CA ALA A 16 1.48 -2.55 6.63
C ALA A 16 1.06 -3.89 7.22
N GLU A 17 1.41 -4.15 8.48
CA GLU A 17 0.88 -5.31 9.20
C GLU A 17 -0.60 -5.09 9.49
N TYR A 18 -1.43 -6.06 9.10
CA TYR A 18 -2.89 -5.97 9.17
C TYR A 18 -3.41 -5.76 10.60
N ALA A 19 -2.79 -6.43 11.58
CA ALA A 19 -3.25 -6.41 12.96
C ALA A 19 -2.96 -5.09 13.68
N THR A 20 -1.88 -4.39 13.31
CA THR A 20 -1.37 -3.23 14.06
C THR A 20 -1.32 -1.94 13.25
N GLY A 21 -1.40 -2.03 11.92
CA GLY A 21 -1.19 -0.89 11.02
C GLY A 21 0.27 -0.41 10.96
N HIS A 22 1.22 -1.14 11.54
CA HIS A 22 2.64 -0.79 11.44
C HIS A 22 3.10 -0.88 9.99
N VAL A 23 3.76 0.17 9.51
CA VAL A 23 4.27 0.25 8.14
C VAL A 23 5.59 -0.50 8.01
N PHE A 24 5.77 -1.16 6.87
CA PHE A 24 6.99 -1.88 6.53
C PHE A 24 7.67 -1.25 5.32
N LYS A 25 9.00 -1.38 5.29
CA LYS A 25 9.84 -1.03 4.14
C LYS A 25 9.69 -2.09 3.04
N LYS A 26 10.20 -1.79 1.83
CA LYS A 26 10.18 -2.70 0.67
C LYS A 26 10.85 -4.05 0.93
N ASP A 27 11.83 -4.08 1.82
CA ASP A 27 12.53 -5.29 2.28
C ASP A 27 11.80 -6.04 3.41
N LEU A 28 10.60 -5.58 3.78
CA LEU A 28 9.76 -6.11 4.87
C LEU A 28 10.39 -6.00 6.26
N THR A 29 11.26 -5.01 6.44
CA THR A 29 11.65 -4.58 7.78
C THR A 29 10.72 -3.49 8.29
N LEU A 30 10.42 -3.50 9.59
CA LEU A 30 9.57 -2.51 10.23
C LEU A 30 10.13 -1.09 9.99
N PHE A 31 9.28 -0.17 9.52
CA PHE A 31 9.62 1.24 9.37
C PHE A 31 9.73 1.91 10.75
N ARG A 32 10.85 2.57 11.02
CA ARG A 32 11.13 3.21 12.31
C ARG A 32 11.31 4.72 12.17
N LYS A 33 11.19 5.42 13.29
CA LYS A 33 11.48 6.85 13.35
C LYS A 33 12.92 7.12 12.91
N GLY A 34 13.10 7.93 11.87
CA GLY A 34 14.39 8.26 11.28
C GLY A 34 14.65 7.56 9.94
N ASP A 35 13.86 6.55 9.57
CA ASP A 35 13.93 5.94 8.25
C ASP A 35 13.38 6.90 7.17
N SER A 36 13.87 6.76 5.94
CA SER A 36 13.39 7.55 4.81
C SER A 36 12.03 7.03 4.34
N ALA A 37 11.06 7.93 4.15
CA ALA A 37 9.75 7.58 3.59
C ALA A 37 9.85 7.00 2.16
N GLY A 38 10.95 7.25 1.45
CA GLY A 38 11.20 6.64 0.13
C GLY A 38 11.38 5.11 0.19
N ASP A 39 11.68 4.56 1.37
CA ASP A 39 11.94 3.14 1.57
C ASP A 39 10.67 2.31 1.78
N THR A 40 9.53 2.96 2.02
CA THR A 40 8.25 2.28 2.30
C THR A 40 7.38 2.07 1.08
N TYR A 41 7.55 2.90 0.04
CA TYR A 41 6.72 2.83 -1.16
C TYR A 41 7.39 2.02 -2.26
N GLN A 42 6.76 0.91 -2.64
CA GLN A 42 7.15 0.15 -3.82
C GLN A 42 6.45 0.73 -5.05
N LEU A 43 7.21 0.99 -6.12
CA LEU A 43 6.70 1.68 -7.32
C LEU A 43 6.38 0.67 -8.42
N PHE A 44 5.34 0.97 -9.18
CA PHE A 44 4.87 0.15 -10.29
C PHE A 44 4.52 1.04 -11.49
N GLU A 45 4.73 0.51 -12.69
CA GLU A 45 4.49 1.24 -13.95
C GLU A 45 3.01 1.50 -14.21
N ASN A 46 2.12 0.67 -13.66
CA ASN A 46 0.69 0.82 -13.78
C ASN A 46 -0.08 0.13 -12.64
N PHE A 47 -1.37 0.44 -12.56
CA PHE A 47 -2.29 -0.12 -11.57
C PHE A 47 -2.45 -1.65 -11.67
N TYR A 48 -2.41 -2.22 -12.88
CA TYR A 48 -2.60 -3.65 -13.10
C TYR A 48 -1.45 -4.46 -12.49
N ASP A 49 -0.21 -4.03 -12.71
CA ASP A 49 0.98 -4.66 -12.13
C ASP A 49 1.00 -4.53 -10.60
N ALA A 50 0.61 -3.36 -10.09
CA ALA A 50 0.48 -3.12 -8.66
C ALA A 50 -0.58 -4.03 -8.01
N GLU A 51 -1.75 -4.15 -8.62
CA GLU A 51 -2.85 -4.99 -8.13
C GLU A 51 -2.48 -6.48 -8.15
N ASN A 52 -1.87 -6.95 -9.24
CA ASN A 52 -1.38 -8.33 -9.33
C ASN A 52 -0.33 -8.65 -8.26
N PHE A 53 0.64 -7.75 -8.04
CA PHE A 53 1.63 -7.93 -6.97
C PHE A 53 0.95 -8.05 -5.62
N VAL A 54 0.04 -7.14 -5.29
CA VAL A 54 -0.64 -7.10 -3.99
C VAL A 54 -1.48 -8.36 -3.76
N LEU A 55 -2.27 -8.78 -4.75
CA LEU A 55 -3.10 -9.98 -4.64
C LEU A 55 -2.28 -11.24 -4.42
N ASN A 56 -1.09 -11.33 -5.00
CA ASN A 56 -0.18 -12.45 -4.75
C ASN A 56 0.53 -12.31 -3.38
N PHE A 57 0.94 -11.09 -3.02
CA PHE A 57 1.65 -10.80 -1.79
C PHE A 57 0.81 -11.18 -0.56
N ILE A 58 -0.42 -10.68 -0.45
CA ILE A 58 -1.30 -10.95 0.70
C ILE A 58 -1.71 -12.42 0.81
N LYS A 59 -1.75 -13.18 -0.30
CA LYS A 59 -1.95 -14.63 -0.27
C LYS A 59 -0.75 -15.36 0.32
N SER A 60 0.46 -14.89 0.01
CA SER A 60 1.71 -15.46 0.52
C SER A 60 2.06 -15.02 1.95
N LYS A 61 1.58 -13.84 2.35
CA LYS A 61 1.85 -13.20 3.66
C LYS A 61 0.57 -12.57 4.20
N PRO A 62 -0.36 -13.39 4.72
CA PRO A 62 -1.68 -12.96 5.16
C PRO A 62 -1.67 -11.98 6.34
N GLU A 63 -0.54 -11.87 7.04
CA GLU A 63 -0.33 -10.93 8.15
C GLU A 63 -0.22 -9.47 7.70
N PHE A 64 -0.06 -9.21 6.40
CA PHE A 64 0.03 -7.87 5.86
C PHE A 64 -1.20 -7.45 5.07
N GLU A 65 -1.43 -6.14 5.02
CA GLU A 65 -2.26 -5.47 4.04
C GLU A 65 -1.42 -4.54 3.17
N CYS A 66 -1.92 -4.29 1.96
CA CYS A 66 -1.26 -3.41 1.00
C CYS A 66 -2.25 -2.35 0.51
N SER A 67 -1.80 -1.10 0.53
CA SER A 67 -2.55 0.04 0.00
C SER A 67 -1.92 0.56 -1.28
N ILE A 68 -2.71 0.69 -2.34
CA ILE A 68 -2.31 1.19 -3.65
C ILE A 68 -2.68 2.67 -3.75
N TYR A 69 -1.75 3.48 -4.21
CA TYR A 69 -1.90 4.91 -4.46
C TYR A 69 -1.58 5.24 -5.92
N ASP A 70 -2.28 6.22 -6.46
CA ASP A 70 -2.06 6.69 -7.83
C ASP A 70 -0.85 7.63 -7.95
N HIS A 71 -0.65 8.21 -9.13
CA HIS A 71 0.46 9.11 -9.41
C HIS A 71 0.35 10.48 -8.73
N TYR A 72 -0.83 10.86 -8.24
CA TYR A 72 -1.01 12.05 -7.39
C TYR A 72 -0.75 11.75 -5.92
N GLY A 73 -0.58 10.47 -5.56
CA GLY A 73 -0.49 9.99 -4.19
C GLY A 73 -1.87 9.80 -3.53
N GLU A 74 -2.95 9.80 -4.32
CA GLU A 74 -4.29 9.54 -3.83
C GLU A 74 -4.51 8.04 -3.61
N HIS A 75 -5.17 7.69 -2.52
CA HIS A 75 -5.47 6.30 -2.20
C HIS A 75 -6.51 5.74 -3.17
N LEU A 76 -6.20 4.59 -3.77
CA LEU A 76 -7.11 3.90 -4.70
C LEU A 76 -7.83 2.74 -4.03
N LYS A 77 -7.07 1.81 -3.44
CA LYS A 77 -7.58 0.56 -2.87
C LYS A 77 -6.65 0.03 -1.79
N THR A 78 -7.21 -0.68 -0.82
CA THR A 78 -6.47 -1.51 0.13
C THR A 78 -6.91 -2.96 -0.01
N TYR A 79 -5.95 -3.87 0.08
CA TYR A 79 -6.17 -5.30 0.04
C TYR A 79 -5.60 -5.95 1.30
N ASP A 80 -6.35 -6.88 1.86
CA ASP A 80 -5.92 -7.75 2.97
C ASP A 80 -6.22 -9.22 2.61
N ILE A 81 -5.99 -10.15 3.54
CA ILE A 81 -6.22 -11.58 3.31
C ILE A 81 -7.67 -11.93 2.89
N THR A 82 -8.65 -11.07 3.23
CA THR A 82 -10.06 -11.24 2.83
C THR A 82 -10.36 -10.68 1.43
N GLY A 83 -9.39 -10.02 0.80
CA GLY A 83 -9.49 -9.41 -0.52
C GLY A 83 -9.52 -7.88 -0.45
N LYS A 84 -10.26 -7.25 -1.38
CA LYS A 84 -10.38 -5.78 -1.43
C LYS A 84 -11.18 -5.29 -0.23
N ARG A 85 -10.61 -4.40 0.59
CA ARG A 85 -11.37 -3.68 1.62
C ARG A 85 -12.44 -2.80 0.97
N LYS A 86 -13.69 -2.98 1.39
CA LYS A 86 -14.75 -2.01 1.15
C LYS A 86 -14.54 -0.87 2.13
N PHE A 87 -14.19 0.30 1.62
CA PHE A 87 -14.35 1.53 2.41
C PHE A 87 -15.85 1.75 2.59
N THR A 88 -16.37 1.47 3.78
CA THR A 88 -17.58 2.15 4.21
C THR A 88 -17.21 3.61 4.37
N LYS A 89 -17.71 4.48 3.47
CA LYS A 89 -17.79 5.91 3.76
C LYS A 89 -18.75 6.06 4.94
N ASN A 90 -18.28 5.81 6.15
CA ASN A 90 -19.02 6.20 7.34
C ASN A 90 -18.75 7.69 7.57
N GLY A 91 -19.78 8.49 7.32
CA GLY A 91 -19.99 9.78 7.96
C GLY A 91 -19.06 10.91 7.54
N GLN A 92 -19.44 11.63 6.49
CA GLN A 92 -19.54 13.07 6.69
C GLN A 92 -20.72 13.28 7.66
N GLU A 93 -20.41 13.62 8.91
CA GLU A 93 -21.30 14.37 9.80
C GLU A 93 -20.55 15.62 10.24
#